data_AF-A0A1D2Q925-F1
#
_entry.id   AF-A0A1D2Q925-F1
#
_cell.length_a   1.000
_cell.length_b   1.000
_cell.length_c   1.000
_cell.angle_alpha   90.00
_cell.angle_beta   90.00
_cell.angle_gamma   90.00
#
_symmetry.space_group_name_H-M   'P 1'
#
loop_
_entity.id
_entity.type
_entity.pdbx_description
1 polymer ?
#
loop_
_entity_poly.entity_id
_entity_poly.type
_entity_poly.pdbx_seq_one_letter_code
_entity_poly.pdbx_strand_id
1 'polypeptide(L)' 'MVETYVRLLCPECGKHWESSPNDLPEPKRQFHCPNCHATRRTSEFTRTEHDLETLKQLQ' A
#
# COMPACT_ATOMS: atom_id res chain seq x y z
N MET A 1 -10.38 19.77 -3.55
CA MET A 1 -10.39 18.32 -3.27
C MET A 1 -8.94 17.86 -3.23
N VAL A 2 -8.45 17.36 -2.09
CA VAL A 2 -7.09 16.79 -2.02
C VAL A 2 -7.17 15.43 -2.68
N GLU A 3 -6.60 15.30 -3.87
CA GLU A 3 -6.35 14.01 -4.48
C GLU A 3 -5.20 13.38 -3.69
N THR A 4 -5.55 12.61 -2.67
CA THR A 4 -4.54 11.90 -1.88
C THR A 4 -4.21 10.62 -2.65
N TYR A 5 -2.95 10.50 -3.04
CA TYR A 5 -2.42 9.33 -3.72
C TYR A 5 -1.48 8.62 -2.75
N VAL A 6 -1.63 7.30 -2.65
CA VAL A 6 -0.75 6.43 -1.85
C VAL A 6 0.22 5.72 -2.77
N ARG A 7 1.49 5.74 -2.37
CA ARG A 7 2.56 4.99 -3.02
C ARG A 7 2.58 3.58 -2.46
N LEU A 8 2.40 2.62 -3.34
CA LEU A 8 2.47 1.20 -3.04
C LEU A 8 3.80 0.68 -3.54
N LEU A 9 4.50 -0.09 -2.70
CA LEU A 9 5.67 -0.85 -3.08
C LEU A 9 5.39 -2.32 -2.85
N CYS A 10 5.59 -3.16 -3.86
CA CYS A 10 5.58 -4.60 -3.64
C CYS A 10 6.89 -5.02 -2.94
N PRO A 11 6.84 -5.59 -1.72
CA PRO A 11 8.06 -6.02 -1.01
C PRO A 11 8.74 -7.24 -1.66
N GLU A 12 8.04 -7.99 -2.51
CA GLU A 12 8.58 -9.20 -3.17
C GLU A 12 9.35 -8.89 -4.44
N CYS A 13 8.88 -7.93 -5.25
CA CYS A 13 9.52 -7.59 -6.53
C CYS A 13 10.11 -6.17 -6.57
N GLY A 14 9.91 -5.37 -5.52
CA GLY A 14 10.37 -3.97 -5.45
C GLY A 14 9.64 -3.01 -6.39
N LYS A 15 8.52 -3.42 -6.98
CA LYS A 15 7.77 -2.56 -7.90
C LYS A 15 7.00 -1.50 -7.16
N HIS A 16 7.16 -0.24 -7.55
CA HIS A 16 6.40 0.90 -7.03
C HIS A 16 5.27 1.33 -7.98
N TRP A 17 4.16 1.82 -7.44
CA TRP A 17 3.10 2.49 -8.18
C TRP A 17 2.27 3.39 -7.28
N GLU A 18 1.52 4.32 -7.88
CA GLU A 18 0.64 5.25 -7.17
C GLU A 18 -0.82 4.80 -7.37
N SER A 19 -1.60 4.81 -6.29
CA SER A 19 -3.04 4.50 -6.33
C SER A 19 -3.81 5.38 -5.37
N SER A 20 -5.07 5.61 -5.66
CA SER A 20 -5.96 6.34 -4.77
C SER A 20 -6.37 5.45 -3.60
N PRO A 21 -6.38 5.93 -2.33
CA PRO A 21 -6.77 5.09 -1.20
C PRO A 21 -8.27 4.74 -1.21
N ASN A 22 -9.07 5.47 -1.99
CA ASN A 22 -10.47 5.11 -2.23
C ASN A 22 -10.63 3.89 -3.16
N ASP A 23 -9.61 3.59 -3.98
CA ASP A 23 -9.61 2.45 -4.90
C ASP A 23 -8.97 1.21 -4.25
N LEU A 24 -8.26 1.40 -3.12
CA LEU A 24 -7.58 0.31 -2.44
C LEU A 24 -8.52 -0.50 -1.54
N PRO A 25 -8.43 -1.83 -1.59
CA PRO A 25 -9.14 -2.67 -0.64
C PRO A 25 -8.57 -2.47 0.76
N GLU A 26 -9.36 -2.82 1.77
CA GLU A 26 -8.96 -2.69 3.17
C GLU A 26 -7.54 -3.23 3.45
N PRO A 27 -6.76 -2.59 4.34
CA PRO A 27 -5.39 -3.00 4.66
C PRO A 27 -5.24 -4.49 5.03
N LYS A 28 -6.29 -5.07 5.63
CA LYS A 28 -6.33 -6.47 6.08
C LYS A 28 -6.70 -7.46 4.98
N ARG A 29 -7.20 -7.01 3.83
CA ARG A 29 -7.54 -7.88 2.71
C ARG A 29 -6.28 -8.40 2.03
N GLN A 30 -6.42 -9.58 1.43
CA GLN A 30 -5.39 -10.17 0.58
C GLN A 30 -5.40 -9.40 -0.75
N PHE A 31 -4.24 -8.86 -1.10
CA PHE A 31 -3.95 -8.20 -2.35
C PHE A 31 -2.93 -9.05 -3.11
N HIS A 32 -3.20 -9.23 -4.40
CA HIS A 32 -2.34 -9.96 -5.30
C HIS A 32 -1.55 -8.96 -6.11
N CYS A 33 -0.22 -9.04 -6.06
CA CYS A 33 0.60 -8.19 -6.90
C CYS A 33 0.41 -8.60 -8.37
N PRO A 34 0.04 -7.67 -9.28
CA PRO A 34 -0.12 -8.00 -10.70
C PRO A 34 1.21 -8.30 -11.41
N ASN A 35 2.35 -8.05 -10.76
CA ASN A 35 3.68 -8.22 -11.34
C ASN A 35 4.29 -9.59 -11.01
N CYS A 36 4.32 -9.96 -9.73
CA CYS A 36 4.90 -11.22 -9.25
C CYS A 36 3.86 -12.25 -8.80
N HIS A 37 2.57 -11.91 -8.82
CA HIS A 37 1.47 -12.74 -8.32
C HIS A 37 1.59 -13.09 -6.82
N ALA A 38 2.45 -12.38 -6.08
CA ALA A 38 2.56 -12.54 -4.63
C ALA A 38 1.24 -12.18 -3.95
N THR A 39 0.78 -13.07 -3.07
CA THR A 39 -0.45 -12.89 -2.29
C THR A 39 -0.07 -12.42 -0.89
N ARG A 40 -0.31 -11.15 -0.58
CA ARG A 40 0.00 -10.54 0.72
C ARG A 40 -1.10 -9.58 1.14
N ARG A 41 -1.06 -9.06 2.37
CA ARG A 41 -2.05 -8.07 2.80
C ARG A 41 -1.80 -6.74 2.09
N THR A 42 -2.84 -5.99 1.75
CA THR A 42 -2.71 -4.64 1.16
C THR A 42 -1.81 -3.74 2.02
N SER A 43 -1.87 -3.88 3.35
CA SER A 43 -0.94 -3.22 4.28
C SER A 43 0.54 -3.44 3.96
N GLU A 44 0.93 -4.62 3.49
CA GLU A 44 2.34 -4.91 3.20
C GLU A 44 2.83 -4.13 1.97
N PHE A 45 1.91 -3.69 1.12
CA PHE A 45 2.22 -2.86 -0.03
C PHE A 45 2.24 -1.36 0.31
N THR A 46 1.46 -0.91 1.30
CA THR A 46 1.41 0.50 1.74
C THR A 46 2.48 0.84 2.78
N ARG A 47 3.01 -0.15 3.50
CA ARG A 47 3.85 0.00 4.69
C ARG A 47 5.34 0.28 4.40
N THR A 48 5.66 0.88 3.27
CA THR A 48 7.01 1.42 3.02
C THR A 48 7.16 2.79 3.68
N GLU A 49 7.76 2.77 4.87
CA GLU A 49 8.49 3.84 5.59
C GLU A 49 7.72 5.13 5.94
N HIS A 50 7.01 5.76 5.01
CA HIS A 50 6.29 7.02 5.26
C HIS A 50 4.95 6.81 6.00
N ASP A 51 4.31 5.67 5.80
CA ASP A 51 3.04 5.31 6.43
C ASP A 51 3.24 4.88 7.90
N LEU A 52 4.40 4.32 8.26
CA LEU A 52 4.73 4.00 9.65
C LEU A 52 4.95 5.25 10.50
N GLU A 53 5.53 6.31 9.92
CA GLU A 53 5.64 7.63 10.57
C GLU A 53 4.27 8.30 10.69
N THR A 54 3.44 8.23 9.65
CA THR A 54 2.09 8.80 9.66
C THR A 54 1.15 8.07 10.64
N LEU A 55 1.19 6.73 10.67
CA LEU A 55 0.38 5.92 11.60
C LEU A 55 0.82 6.10 13.06
N LYS A 56 2.10 6.39 13.34
CA LYS A 56 2.56 6.74 14.70
C LYS A 56 2.07 8.11 15.19
N GLN A 57 1.71 9.01 14.28
CA GLN A 57 1.26 10.36 14.64
C GLN A 57 -0.25 10.46 14.90
N LEU A 58 -1.03 9.38 14.66
CA LEU A 58 -2.48 9.35 14.85
C LEU A 58 -2.97 8.51 16.06
N GLN A 59 -2.10 8.12 17.00
CA GLN A 59 -2.50 7.53 18.29
C GLN A 59 -2.41 8.51 19.45
#